data_AF-A0A8I2DUW6-F1
#
_entry.id   AF-A0A8I2DUW6-F1
#
_cell.length_a   1.000
_cell.length_b   1.000
_cell.length_c   1.000
_cell.angle_alpha   90.00
_cell.angle_beta   90.00
_cell.angle_gamma   90.00
#
_symmetry.space_group_name_H-M   'P 1'
#
loop_
_entity.id
_entity.type
_entity.pdbx_description
1 polymer ?
#
loop_
_entity_poly.entity_id
_entity_poly.type
_entity_poly.pdbx_seq_one_letter_code
_entity_poly.pdbx_strand_id
1 'polypeptide(L)'
;MPRKSTTEGASTTRRVVIASVAGNMMEWYDFFLYTTAAALVLGTVFFPSGGHPLLGTIAALAGHAVGFAARPIGGLIFGHIGDRRGRKAALMGTLSLMGGATFCMGLLPS
;
A
#
# COMPACT_ATOMS: atom_id res chain seq x y z
N MET A 1 -30.36 -25.96 -27.51
CA MET A 1 -29.10 -25.36 -27.00
C MET A 1 -29.39 -24.84 -25.60
N PRO A 2 -28.90 -25.46 -24.50
CA PRO A 2 -29.28 -25.04 -23.16
C PRO A 2 -28.47 -23.81 -22.72
N ARG A 3 -29.17 -22.82 -22.17
CA ARG A 3 -28.67 -21.53 -21.70
C ARG A 3 -27.98 -21.75 -20.34
N LYS A 4 -26.65 -21.57 -20.25
CA LYS A 4 -25.90 -21.68 -18.98
C LYS A 4 -26.46 -20.69 -17.95
N SER A 5 -26.69 -21.20 -16.75
CA SER A 5 -27.28 -20.53 -15.60
C SER A 5 -26.44 -19.35 -15.10
N THR A 6 -27.12 -18.25 -14.77
CA THR A 6 -26.60 -16.96 -14.34
C THR A 6 -26.10 -16.91 -12.88
N THR A 7 -25.71 -18.03 -12.29
CA THR A 7 -25.37 -18.13 -10.85
C THR A 7 -23.88 -17.86 -10.54
N GLU A 8 -23.00 -17.81 -11.54
CA GLU A 8 -21.55 -17.56 -11.34
C GLU A 8 -21.17 -16.08 -11.09
N GLY A 9 -22.04 -15.13 -11.46
CA GLY A 9 -21.72 -13.70 -11.39
C GLY A 9 -21.72 -13.10 -9.98
N ALA A 10 -22.66 -13.52 -9.13
CA ALA A 10 -22.85 -12.94 -7.80
C ALA A 10 -21.75 -13.35 -6.81
N SER A 11 -21.33 -14.62 -6.82
CA SER A 11 -20.25 -15.13 -5.96
C SER A 11 -18.89 -14.53 -6.33
N THR A 12 -18.63 -14.36 -7.63
CA THR A 12 -17.41 -13.72 -8.15
C THR A 12 -17.36 -12.24 -7.78
N THR A 13 -18.47 -11.52 -7.91
CA THR A 13 -18.56 -10.09 -7.55
C THR A 13 -18.30 -9.88 -6.05
N ARG A 14 -18.94 -10.69 -5.18
CA ARG A 14 -18.71 -10.64 -3.73
C ARG A 14 -17.24 -10.88 -3.37
N ARG A 15 -16.58 -11.84 -4.05
CA ARG A 15 -15.15 -12.12 -3.83
C ARG A 15 -14.25 -10.96 -4.25
N VAL A 16 -14.55 -10.31 -5.38
CA VAL A 16 -13.80 -9.12 -5.85
C VAL A 16 -14.00 -7.96 -4.88
N VAL A 17 -15.21 -7.71 -4.41
CA VAL A 17 -15.49 -6.63 -3.44
C VAL A 17 -14.73 -6.87 -2.13
N ILE A 18 -14.78 -8.08 -1.57
CA ILE A 18 -14.04 -8.41 -0.34
C ILE A 18 -12.54 -8.22 -0.54
N ALA A 19 -12.00 -8.66 -1.68
CA ALA A 19 -10.58 -8.49 -1.99
C ALA A 19 -10.18 -7.01 -2.12
N SER A 20 -11.01 -6.17 -2.75
CA SER A 20 -10.78 -4.74 -2.84
C SER A 20 -10.85 -4.05 -1.49
N VAL A 21 -11.81 -4.42 -0.64
CA VAL A 21 -11.94 -3.88 0.73
C VAL A 21 -10.74 -4.28 1.58
N ALA A 22 -10.32 -5.55 1.54
CA ALA A 22 -9.16 -6.03 2.26
C ALA A 22 -7.87 -5.33 1.81
N GLY A 23 -7.70 -5.12 0.50
CA GLY A 23 -6.58 -4.34 -0.05
C GLY A 23 -6.58 -2.89 0.45
N ASN A 24 -7.73 -2.22 0.39
CA ASN A 24 -7.89 -0.85 0.88
C ASN A 24 -7.63 -0.74 2.39
N MET A 25 -8.09 -1.72 3.19
CA MET A 25 -7.82 -1.76 4.62
C MET A 25 -6.33 -1.95 4.92
N MET A 26 -5.65 -2.85 4.20
CA MET A 26 -4.21 -3.02 4.35
C MET A 26 -3.46 -1.74 3.99
N GLU A 27 -3.84 -1.08 2.90
CA GLU A 27 -3.23 0.18 2.48
C GLU A 27 -3.36 1.28 3.55
N TRP A 28 -4.54 1.40 4.15
CA TRP A 28 -4.79 2.31 5.27
C TRP A 28 -4.02 1.91 6.53
N TYR A 29 -3.91 0.62 6.81
CA TYR A 29 -3.17 0.11 7.95
C TYR A 29 -1.67 0.47 7.87
N ASP A 30 -1.04 0.23 6.72
CA ASP A 30 0.39 0.51 6.52
C ASP A 30 0.68 2.02 6.53
N PHE A 31 -0.26 2.83 6.02
CA PHE A 31 -0.15 4.29 6.09
C PHE A 31 -0.24 4.83 7.51
N PHE A 32 -1.16 4.28 8.30
CA PHE A 32 -1.26 4.63 9.70
C PHE A 32 0.01 4.21 10.45
N LEU A 33 0.49 2.98 10.21
CA LEU A 33 1.71 2.46 10.81
C LEU A 33 2.93 3.32 10.46
N TYR A 34 3.14 3.64 9.18
CA TYR A 34 4.23 4.53 8.75
C TYR A 34 4.10 5.92 9.36
N THR A 35 2.90 6.49 9.41
CA THR A 35 2.70 7.85 9.96
C THR A 35 3.01 7.88 11.46
N THR A 36 2.55 6.88 12.22
CA THR A 36 2.85 6.74 13.63
C THR A 36 4.35 6.50 13.86
N ALA A 37 4.98 5.64 13.04
CA ALA A 37 6.42 5.41 13.09
C ALA A 37 7.21 6.67 12.71
N ALA A 38 6.76 7.45 11.73
CA ALA A 38 7.36 8.71 11.30
C ALA A 38 7.31 9.76 12.41
N ALA A 39 6.18 9.84 13.12
CA ALA A 39 6.00 10.76 14.23
C ALA A 39 6.84 10.38 15.47
N LEU A 40 7.00 9.09 15.76
CA LEU A 40 7.56 8.62 17.02
C LEU A 40 9.00 8.08 16.95
N VAL A 41 9.42 7.47 15.83
CA VAL A 41 10.63 6.63 15.78
C VAL A 41 11.56 6.99 14.60
N LEU A 42 11.05 7.17 13.38
CA LEU A 42 11.91 7.39 12.20
C LEU A 42 12.70 8.71 12.30
N GLY A 43 12.11 9.74 12.93
CA GLY A 43 12.77 11.02 13.14
C GLY A 43 14.01 10.93 14.04
N THR A 44 14.07 9.99 14.99
CA THR A 44 15.22 9.82 15.90
C THR A 44 16.21 8.76 15.38
N VAL A 45 15.73 7.73 14.70
CA VAL A 45 16.55 6.61 14.19
C VAL A 45 17.24 6.95 12.86
N PHE A 46 16.51 7.53 11.89
CA PHE A 46 17.06 7.81 10.55
C PHE A 46 17.56 9.24 10.38
N PHE A 47 17.03 10.17 11.16
CA PHE A 47 17.40 11.58 11.09
C PHE A 47 17.79 12.12 12.48
N PRO A 48 18.82 11.56 13.16
CA PRO A 48 19.38 12.13 14.37
C PRO A 48 19.94 13.51 14.01
N SER A 49 19.07 14.50 14.09
CA SER A 49 19.31 15.87 13.73
C SER A 49 20.20 16.40 14.83
N GLY A 50 21.50 16.54 14.53
CA GLY A 50 22.55 17.03 15.44
C GLY A 50 22.36 18.49 15.89
N GLY A 51 21.14 18.86 16.30
CA GLY A 51 20.78 20.19 16.79
C GLY A 51 19.28 20.46 16.95
N HIS A 52 18.35 19.78 16.23
CA HIS A 52 16.91 20.12 16.36
C HIS A 52 15.94 18.97 16.01
N PRO A 53 15.33 18.29 17.01
CA PRO A 53 14.43 17.14 16.82
C PRO A 53 13.29 17.36 15.82
N LEU A 54 12.82 18.60 15.69
CA LEU A 54 11.76 19.01 14.76
C LEU A 54 12.11 18.70 13.29
N LEU A 55 13.37 18.87 12.88
CA LEU A 55 13.77 18.60 11.49
C LEU A 55 13.70 17.11 11.15
N GLY A 56 14.03 16.23 12.10
CA GLY A 56 13.93 14.78 11.90
C GLY A 56 12.49 14.31 11.72
N THR A 57 11.55 14.85 12.51
CA THR A 57 10.12 14.56 12.36
C THR A 57 9.57 15.10 11.03
N ILE A 58 9.96 16.32 10.63
CA ILE A 58 9.55 16.89 9.34
C ILE A 58 10.09 16.04 8.17
N ALA A 59 11.33 15.57 8.24
CA ALA A 59 11.90 14.69 7.23
C ALA A 59 11.17 13.34 7.15
N ALA A 60 10.81 12.74 8.29
CA ALA A 60 10.04 11.50 8.33
C ALA A 60 8.61 11.67 7.75
N LEU A 61 7.94 12.78 8.08
CA LEU A 61 6.65 13.16 7.50
C LEU A 61 6.75 13.47 6.00
N ALA A 62 7.84 14.10 5.55
CA ALA A 62 8.09 14.33 4.14
C ALA A 62 8.23 13.00 3.38
N GLY A 63 8.86 11.99 3.96
CA GLY A 63 8.86 10.63 3.42
C GLY A 63 7.45 10.06 3.22
N HIS A 64 6.54 10.29 4.18
CA HIS A 64 5.13 9.92 4.02
C HIS A 64 4.47 10.67 2.86
N ALA A 65 4.72 11.98 2.75
CA ALA A 65 4.18 12.81 1.67
C ALA A 65 4.66 12.36 0.28
N VAL A 66 5.94 11.97 0.16
CA VAL A 66 6.49 11.38 -1.08
C VAL A 66 5.79 10.06 -1.42
N GLY A 67 5.59 9.19 -0.43
CA GLY A 67 4.85 7.94 -0.62
C GLY A 67 3.40 8.16 -1.06
N PHE A 68 2.74 9.18 -0.51
CA PHE A 68 1.39 9.58 -0.94
C PHE A 68 1.38 10.07 -2.39
N ALA A 69 2.35 10.90 -2.78
CA ALA A 69 2.48 11.39 -4.15
C ALA A 69 2.85 10.29 -5.17
N ALA A 70 3.41 9.17 -4.72
CA ALA A 70 3.67 8.00 -5.57
C ALA A 70 2.39 7.22 -5.93
N ARG A 71 1.27 7.40 -5.21
CA ARG A 71 0.02 6.66 -5.45
C ARG A 71 -0.58 6.86 -6.84
N PRO A 72 -0.71 8.08 -7.39
CA PRO A 72 -1.17 8.28 -8.77
C PRO A 72 -0.32 7.52 -9.80
N ILE A 73 1.00 7.49 -9.58
CA ILE A 73 1.94 6.79 -10.46
C ILE A 73 1.73 5.28 -10.35
N GLY A 74 1.60 4.76 -9.14
CA GLY A 74 1.26 3.36 -8.88
C GLY A 74 -0.08 2.97 -9.52
N GLY A 75 -1.11 3.80 -9.37
CA GLY A 75 -2.43 3.60 -9.97
C GLY A 75 -2.39 3.58 -11.49
N LEU A 76 -1.56 4.42 -12.13
CA LEU A 76 -1.37 4.42 -13.57
C LEU A 76 -0.72 3.12 -14.05
N ILE A 77 0.37 2.70 -13.39
CA ILE A 77 1.13 1.50 -13.76
C ILE A 77 0.31 0.22 -13.50
N PHE A 78 -0.21 0.05 -12.28
CA PHE A 78 -0.98 -1.12 -11.90
C PHE A 78 -2.38 -1.14 -12.53
N GLY A 79 -2.96 0.02 -12.84
CA GLY A 79 -4.17 0.14 -13.65
C GLY A 79 -3.94 -0.37 -15.07
N HIS A 80 -2.88 0.08 -15.73
CA HIS A 80 -2.52 -0.40 -17.07
C HIS A 80 -2.20 -1.91 -17.09
N ILE A 81 -1.49 -2.42 -16.08
CA ILE A 81 -1.24 -3.85 -15.94
C ILE A 81 -2.55 -4.61 -15.67
N GLY A 82 -3.46 -4.06 -14.86
CA GLY A 82 -4.75 -4.65 -14.57
C GLY A 82 -5.66 -4.75 -15.79
N ASP A 83 -5.62 -3.75 -16.67
CA ASP A 83 -6.37 -3.74 -17.93
C ASP A 83 -5.80 -4.74 -18.94
N ARG A 84 -4.47 -4.95 -18.97
CA ARG A 84 -3.81 -5.84 -19.95
C ARG A 84 -3.66 -7.29 -19.49
N ARG A 85 -3.41 -7.54 -18.20
CA ARG A 85 -3.12 -8.88 -17.62
C ARG A 85 -4.23 -9.38 -16.67
N GLY A 86 -5.30 -8.60 -16.50
CA GLY A 86 -6.45 -8.91 -15.66
C GLY A 86 -6.33 -8.41 -14.23
N ARG A 87 -7.46 -7.99 -13.65
CA ARG A 87 -7.57 -7.39 -12.31
C ARG A 87 -6.95 -8.22 -11.18
N LYS A 88 -6.98 -9.56 -11.29
CA LYS A 88 -6.36 -10.45 -10.30
C LYS A 88 -4.82 -10.27 -10.24
N ALA A 89 -4.16 -10.10 -11.39
CA ALA A 89 -2.72 -9.95 -11.45
C ALA A 89 -2.28 -8.60 -10.86
N ALA A 90 -3.04 -7.53 -11.14
CA ALA A 90 -2.81 -6.23 -10.52
C ALA A 90 -2.97 -6.29 -8.99
N LEU A 91 -4.04 -6.94 -8.51
CA LEU A 91 -4.29 -7.10 -7.06
C LEU A 91 -3.17 -7.88 -6.36
N MET A 92 -2.73 -8.99 -6.93
CA MET A 92 -1.63 -9.78 -6.33
C MET A 92 -0.30 -9.02 -6.36
N GLY A 93 -0.05 -8.23 -7.41
CA GLY A 93 1.14 -7.40 -7.55
C GLY A 93 1.21 -6.29 -6.50
N THR A 94 0.11 -5.55 -6.30
CA THR A 94 0.05 -4.51 -5.26
C THR A 94 0.18 -5.11 -3.86
N LEU A 95 -0.48 -6.24 -3.58
CA LEU A 95 -0.38 -6.93 -2.29
C LEU A 95 1.05 -7.37 -1.97
N SER A 96 1.74 -7.93 -2.97
CA SER A 96 3.11 -8.42 -2.82
C SER A 96 4.09 -7.26 -2.62
N LEU A 97 3.90 -6.16 -3.35
CA LEU A 97 4.71 -4.95 -3.21
C LEU A 97 4.55 -4.33 -1.81
N MET A 98 3.31 -4.19 -1.34
CA MET A 98 3.01 -3.68 0.01
C MET A 98 3.64 -4.56 1.09
N GLY A 99 3.36 -5.87 1.07
CA GLY A 99 3.88 -6.79 2.07
C GLY A 99 5.42 -6.87 2.05
N GLY A 100 6.03 -6.80 0.87
CA GLY A 100 7.48 -6.72 0.72
C GLY A 100 8.07 -5.44 1.32
N ALA A 101 7.46 -4.29 1.08
CA ALA A 101 7.89 -3.02 1.65
C ALA A 101 7.80 -3.02 3.19
N THR A 102 6.69 -3.51 3.76
CA THR A 102 6.53 -3.64 5.22
C THR A 102 7.54 -4.61 5.81
N PHE A 103 7.81 -5.74 5.14
CA PHE A 103 8.83 -6.69 5.56
C PHE A 103 10.23 -6.06 5.55
N CYS A 104 10.59 -5.31 4.51
CA CYS A 104 11.85 -4.58 4.45
C CYS A 104 11.96 -3.52 5.54
N MET A 105 10.87 -2.81 5.87
CA MET A 105 10.87 -1.89 7.02
C MET A 105 11.13 -2.61 8.34
N GLY A 106 10.58 -3.80 8.55
CA GLY A 106 10.85 -4.61 9.74
C GLY A 106 12.29 -5.14 9.82
N LEU A 107 13.00 -5.23 8.68
CA LEU A 107 14.41 -5.61 8.59
C LEU A 107 15.37 -4.42 8.73
N LEU A 108 14.86 -3.19 8.88
CA LEU A 108 15.73 -2.04 9.10
C LEU A 108 16.49 -2.24 10.42
N PRO A 109 17.83 -2.12 10.41
CA PRO A 109 18.60 -2.11 11.65
C PRO A 109 18.22 -0.86 12.44
N SER A 110 17.57 -1.08 13.58
CA SER A 110 17.14 -0.05 14.55
C SER A 110 18.25 0.32 15.51
#